data_AF-A0A352PQT1-F1
#
_entry.id   AF-A0A352PQT1-F1
#
_cell.length_a   1.000
_cell.length_b   1.000
_cell.length_c   1.000
_cell.angle_alpha   90.00
_cell.angle_beta   90.00
_cell.angle_gamma   90.00
#
_symmetry.space_group_name_H-M   'P 1'
#
loop_
_entity.id
_entity.type
_entity.pdbx_description
1 polymer ?
#
loop_
_entity_poly.entity_id
_entity_poly.type
_entity_poly.pdbx_seq_one_letter_code
_entity_poly.pdbx_strand_id
1 'polypeptide(L)'
;FNALSEAMQRDKSKSNILRMSELGLIEMTRKRTKESIGRVLCEPCFYCEGEGFLKSKQTICYEILRELERDRRDHYGHNIMVMAHPEVVARFCDEERAALEMMEDQLQARVTLKGEMGFHIEQFEITPL
;
A
#
# COMPACT_ATOMS: atom_id res chain seq x y z
N PHE A 1 7.35 18.55 -30.00
CA PHE A 1 8.67 18.06 -30.46
C PHE A 1 9.64 19.21 -30.77
N ASN A 2 9.40 20.05 -31.78
CA ASN A 2 10.35 21.10 -32.20
C ASN A 2 10.75 22.05 -31.05
N ALA A 3 9.77 22.61 -30.33
CA ALA A 3 10.03 23.50 -29.20
C ALA A 3 10.86 22.84 -28.06
N LEU A 4 10.58 21.56 -27.77
CA LEU A 4 11.35 20.81 -26.77
C LEU A 4 12.79 20.57 -27.24
N SER A 5 12.96 20.18 -28.50
CA SER A 5 14.27 19.94 -29.10
C SER A 5 15.14 21.21 -29.07
N GLU A 6 14.56 22.36 -29.45
CA GLU A 6 15.22 23.65 -29.40
C GLU A 6 15.60 24.06 -27.97
N ALA A 7 14.67 23.91 -27.01
CA ALA A 7 14.94 24.25 -25.61
C ALA A 7 16.09 23.42 -25.02
N MET A 8 16.19 22.14 -25.41
CA MET A 8 17.20 21.20 -24.92
C MET A 8 18.60 21.43 -25.52
N GLN A 9 18.76 22.22 -26.59
CA GLN A 9 20.08 22.56 -27.14
C GLN A 9 20.97 23.31 -26.13
N ARG A 10 20.38 23.99 -25.15
CA ARG A 10 21.09 24.70 -24.08
C ARG A 10 21.56 23.78 -22.95
N ASP A 11 21.05 22.55 -22.88
CA ASP A 11 21.48 21.58 -21.87
C ASP A 11 22.86 21.00 -22.24
N LYS A 12 23.80 21.08 -21.30
CA LYS A 12 25.16 20.55 -21.49
C LYS A 12 25.19 19.01 -21.52
N SER A 13 24.19 18.34 -20.96
CA SER A 13 24.13 16.88 -20.91
C SER A 13 23.52 16.35 -22.20
N LYS A 14 24.20 15.37 -22.83
CA LYS A 14 23.69 14.74 -24.06
C LYS A 14 22.27 14.22 -23.85
N SER A 15 21.34 14.68 -24.67
CA SER A 15 19.96 14.20 -24.74
C SER A 15 19.65 13.60 -26.11
N ASN A 16 18.78 12.59 -26.14
CA ASN A 16 18.17 12.07 -27.36
C ASN A 16 16.65 12.18 -27.20
N ILE A 17 15.96 12.75 -28.19
CA ILE A 17 14.52 13.03 -28.13
C ILE A 17 13.89 12.41 -29.37
N LEU A 18 12.90 11.55 -29.18
CA LEU A 18 12.14 10.94 -30.27
C LEU A 18 10.96 11.83 -30.67
N ARG A 19 10.39 11.59 -31.85
CA ARG A 19 9.14 12.25 -32.27
C ARG A 19 7.99 11.79 -31.37
N MET A 20 6.91 12.57 -31.35
CA MET A 20 5.70 12.22 -30.61
C MET A 20 5.11 10.92 -31.14
N SER A 21 4.77 10.00 -30.25
CA SER A 21 4.08 8.75 -30.58
C SER A 21 2.63 9.01 -30.96
N GLU A 22 1.96 8.02 -31.56
CA GLU A 22 0.52 8.09 -31.87
C GLU A 22 -0.35 8.28 -30.62
N LEU A 23 0.16 7.88 -29.45
CA LEU A 23 -0.48 8.07 -28.15
C LEU A 23 -0.25 9.47 -27.56
N GLY A 24 0.48 10.35 -28.25
CA GLY A 24 0.78 11.71 -27.80
C GLY A 24 1.95 11.83 -26.81
N LEU A 25 2.73 10.76 -26.62
CA LEU A 25 3.89 10.77 -25.71
C LEU A 25 5.17 11.17 -26.45
N ILE A 26 6.08 11.88 -25.77
CA ILE A 26 7.43 12.12 -26.28
C ILE A 26 8.41 11.38 -25.37
N GLU A 27 9.16 10.45 -25.96
CA GLU A 27 10.23 9.74 -25.28
C GLU A 27 11.55 10.49 -25.43
N MET A 28 12.30 10.58 -24.34
CA MET A 28 13.65 11.14 -24.35
C MET A 28 14.56 10.44 -23.37
N THR A 29 15.85 10.41 -23.69
CA THR A 29 16.91 10.03 -22.76
C THR A 29 17.81 11.21 -22.52
N ARG A 30 18.31 11.34 -21.30
CA ARG A 30 19.28 12.37 -20.90
C ARG A 30 20.42 11.71 -20.14
N LYS A 31 21.67 11.91 -20.57
CA LYS A 31 22.84 11.32 -19.93
C LYS A 31 22.90 11.74 -18.45
N ARG A 32 22.98 10.76 -17.54
CA ARG A 32 23.19 11.02 -16.11
C ARG A 32 24.64 11.41 -15.87
N THR A 33 24.89 12.64 -15.43
CA THR A 33 26.23 13.17 -15.14
C THR A 33 26.54 13.26 -13.65
N LYS A 34 25.50 13.30 -12.81
CA LYS A 34 25.55 13.34 -11.34
C LYS A 34 24.39 12.54 -10.77
N GLU A 35 24.40 12.30 -9.47
CA GLU A 35 23.22 11.79 -8.76
C GLU A 35 22.04 12.75 -8.92
N SER A 36 20.82 12.21 -8.95
CA SER A 36 19.62 13.04 -9.02
C SER A 36 19.45 13.80 -7.71
N ILE A 37 18.95 15.03 -7.79
CA ILE A 37 18.67 15.87 -6.61
C ILE A 37 17.82 15.11 -5.59
N GLY A 38 16.78 14.40 -6.04
CA GLY A 38 15.94 13.60 -5.15
C GLY A 38 16.69 12.47 -4.42
N ARG A 39 17.72 11.86 -5.03
CA ARG A 39 18.56 10.87 -4.31
C ARG A 39 19.49 11.50 -3.28
N VAL A 40 19.89 12.76 -3.50
CA VAL A 40 20.79 13.48 -2.60
C VAL A 40 20.03 14.14 -1.45
N LEU A 41 18.80 14.59 -1.71
CA LEU A 41 18.01 15.41 -0.77
C LEU A 41 16.85 14.67 -0.11
N CYS A 42 16.44 13.50 -0.63
CA CYS A 42 15.27 12.79 -0.15
C CYS A 42 15.60 11.35 0.23
N GLU A 43 14.86 10.85 1.22
CA GLU A 43 14.79 9.45 1.58
C GLU A 43 13.45 8.88 1.07
N PRO A 44 13.34 7.55 0.85
CA PRO A 44 12.08 6.94 0.49
C PRO A 44 11.03 7.20 1.59
N CYS A 45 9.76 7.27 1.19
CA CYS A 45 8.67 7.40 2.15
C CYS A 45 8.67 6.18 3.08
N PHE A 46 8.81 6.40 4.40
CA PHE A 46 8.79 5.31 5.39
C PHE A 46 7.43 4.60 5.49
N TYR A 47 6.39 5.19 4.91
CA TYR A 47 5.03 4.68 4.96
C TYR A 47 4.71 3.86 3.71
N CYS A 48 4.67 4.49 2.53
CA CYS A 48 4.32 3.81 1.28
C CYS A 48 5.51 3.35 0.42
N GLU A 49 6.75 3.51 0.89
CA GLU A 49 7.98 3.14 0.16
C GLU A 49 8.11 3.73 -1.26
N GLY A 50 7.35 4.79 -1.55
CA GLY A 50 7.34 5.43 -2.87
C GLY A 50 6.24 4.95 -3.81
N GLU A 51 5.33 4.07 -3.39
CA GLU A 51 4.16 3.68 -4.19
C GLU A 51 3.22 4.87 -4.46
N GLY A 52 3.09 5.79 -3.51
CA GLY A 52 2.28 6.99 -3.63
C GLY A 52 0.76 6.78 -3.49
N PHE A 53 0.34 5.54 -3.20
CA PHE A 53 -1.01 5.18 -2.80
C PHE A 53 -0.95 4.15 -1.67
N LEU A 54 -2.10 3.94 -1.04
CA LEU A 54 -2.28 2.96 0.03
C LEU A 54 -3.55 2.16 -0.26
N LYS A 55 -3.57 0.90 0.13
CA LYS A 55 -4.79 0.11 0.18
C LYS A 55 -5.79 0.80 1.09
N SER A 56 -7.05 0.75 0.67
CA SER A 56 -8.13 1.29 1.50
C SER A 56 -8.26 0.48 2.80
N LYS A 57 -8.69 1.13 3.88
CA LYS A 57 -9.02 0.45 5.15
C LYS A 57 -9.95 -0.74 4.95
N GLN A 58 -10.88 -0.61 4.00
CA GLN A 58 -11.79 -1.68 3.61
C GLN A 58 -11.05 -2.90 3.06
N THR A 59 -10.12 -2.65 2.14
CA THR A 59 -9.29 -3.70 1.54
C THR A 59 -8.54 -4.46 2.63
N ILE A 60 -7.96 -3.74 3.59
CA ILE A 60 -7.25 -4.36 4.72
C ILE A 60 -8.19 -5.18 5.61
N CYS A 61 -9.40 -4.69 5.91
CA CYS A 61 -10.40 -5.47 6.66
C CYS A 61 -10.70 -6.80 5.96
N TYR A 62 -10.93 -6.78 4.64
CA TYR A 62 -11.19 -8.02 3.90
C TYR A 62 -9.96 -8.90 3.71
N GLU A 63 -8.74 -8.35 3.73
CA GLU A 63 -7.51 -9.16 3.75
C GLU A 63 -7.41 -9.93 5.06
N ILE A 64 -7.65 -9.28 6.20
CA ILE A 64 -7.69 -9.92 7.53
C ILE A 64 -8.73 -11.05 7.55
N LEU A 65 -9.97 -10.78 7.10
CA LEU A 65 -11.03 -11.80 7.07
C LEU A 65 -10.67 -12.99 6.19
N ARG A 66 -10.00 -12.77 5.05
CA ARG A 66 -9.54 -13.86 4.18
C ARG A 66 -8.42 -14.67 4.80
N GLU A 67 -7.56 -14.05 5.60
CA GLU A 67 -6.49 -14.74 6.32
C GLU A 67 -7.07 -15.62 7.43
N LEU A 68 -8.03 -15.10 8.20
CA LEU A 68 -8.78 -15.88 9.18
C LEU A 68 -9.49 -17.09 8.56
N GLU A 69 -10.12 -16.93 7.39
CA GLU A 69 -10.77 -18.05 6.69
C GLU A 69 -9.75 -19.06 6.16
N ARG A 70 -8.56 -18.60 5.72
CA ARG A 70 -7.49 -19.49 5.23
C ARG A 70 -6.98 -20.40 6.33
N ASP A 71 -6.77 -19.84 7.52
CA ASP A 71 -6.20 -20.54 8.67
C ASP A 71 -7.29 -21.06 9.63
N ARG A 72 -8.55 -21.10 9.15
CA ARG A 72 -9.74 -21.47 9.92
C ARG A 72 -9.60 -22.79 10.68
N ARG A 73 -8.90 -23.77 10.10
CA ARG A 73 -8.71 -25.09 10.75
C ARG A 73 -7.85 -25.00 12.00
N ASP A 74 -6.84 -24.13 11.97
CA ASP A 74 -5.89 -23.97 13.07
C ASP A 74 -6.46 -23.06 14.17
N HIS A 75 -7.43 -22.20 13.81
CA HIS A 75 -8.08 -21.28 14.73
C HIS A 75 -9.47 -21.72 15.21
N TYR A 76 -10.00 -22.85 14.73
CA TYR A 76 -11.34 -23.30 15.06
C TYR A 76 -11.51 -23.54 16.57
N GLY A 77 -12.46 -22.84 17.20
CA GLY A 77 -12.75 -22.95 18.63
C GLY A 77 -11.73 -22.29 19.57
N HIS A 78 -10.69 -21.63 19.04
CA HIS A 78 -9.71 -20.87 19.81
C HIS A 78 -9.96 -19.37 19.64
N ASN A 79 -9.98 -18.62 20.75
CA ASN A 79 -10.11 -17.16 20.65
C ASN A 79 -8.93 -16.59 19.87
N ILE A 80 -9.18 -15.55 19.08
CA ILE A 80 -8.16 -14.95 18.21
C ILE A 80 -8.00 -13.48 18.60
N MET A 81 -6.77 -12.99 18.55
CA MET A 81 -6.46 -11.58 18.64
C MET A 81 -5.97 -11.07 17.30
N VAL A 82 -6.60 -10.01 16.79
CA VAL A 82 -6.15 -9.27 15.60
C VAL A 82 -5.63 -7.92 16.04
N MET A 83 -4.35 -7.68 15.81
CA MET A 83 -3.69 -6.40 16.04
C MET A 83 -3.56 -5.65 14.73
N ALA A 84 -4.06 -4.41 14.66
CA ALA A 84 -4.01 -3.60 13.45
C ALA A 84 -3.99 -2.10 13.82
N HIS A 85 -3.80 -1.24 12.81
CA HIS A 85 -3.91 0.20 13.02
C HIS A 85 -5.32 0.58 13.53
N PRO A 86 -5.48 1.55 14.46
CA PRO A 86 -6.78 1.89 15.06
C PRO A 86 -7.85 2.27 14.04
N GLU A 87 -7.47 2.82 12.89
CA GLU A 87 -8.42 3.15 11.82
C GLU A 87 -9.00 1.92 11.11
N VAL A 88 -8.27 0.81 11.06
CA VAL A 88 -8.77 -0.48 10.56
C VAL A 88 -9.70 -1.10 11.61
N VAL A 89 -9.29 -1.07 12.88
CA VAL A 89 -10.11 -1.56 14.00
C VAL A 89 -11.43 -0.80 14.11
N ALA A 90 -11.41 0.54 14.01
CA ALA A 90 -12.61 1.35 14.06
C ALA A 90 -13.60 0.97 12.94
N ARG A 91 -13.09 0.63 11.75
CA ARG A 91 -13.92 0.21 10.61
C ARG A 91 -14.56 -1.16 10.82
N PHE A 92 -13.85 -2.09 11.46
CA PHE A 92 -14.45 -3.35 11.90
C PHE A 92 -15.55 -3.16 12.95
N CYS A 93 -15.44 -2.14 13.81
CA CYS A 93 -16.46 -1.85 14.81
C CYS A 93 -17.71 -1.16 14.24
N ASP A 94 -17.61 -0.56 13.05
CA ASP A 94 -18.69 0.19 12.40
C ASP A 94 -19.17 -0.50 11.13
N GLU A 95 -18.58 -0.20 9.96
CA GLU A 95 -19.12 -0.66 8.67
C GLU A 95 -18.93 -2.17 8.41
N GLU A 96 -17.83 -2.75 8.86
CA GLU A 96 -17.48 -4.16 8.57
C GLU A 96 -17.84 -5.11 9.73
N ARG A 97 -18.63 -4.63 10.69
CA ARG A 97 -19.04 -5.40 11.87
C ARG A 97 -19.78 -6.68 11.53
N ALA A 98 -20.73 -6.62 10.59
CA ALA A 98 -21.49 -7.80 10.17
C ALA A 98 -20.60 -8.88 9.55
N ALA A 99 -19.57 -8.48 8.80
CA ALA A 99 -18.62 -9.41 8.20
C ALA A 99 -17.74 -10.09 9.27
N LEU A 100 -17.37 -9.36 10.33
CA LEU A 100 -16.65 -9.93 11.47
C LEU A 100 -17.52 -10.92 12.26
N GLU A 101 -18.77 -10.58 12.56
CA GLU A 101 -19.71 -11.47 13.27
C GLU A 101 -19.93 -12.78 12.50
N MET A 102 -20.07 -12.71 11.17
CA MET A 102 -20.15 -13.91 10.31
C MET A 102 -18.89 -14.77 10.40
N MET A 103 -17.71 -14.15 10.48
CA MET A 103 -16.43 -14.86 10.59
C MET A 103 -16.28 -15.53 11.97
N GLU A 104 -16.68 -14.85 13.05
CA GLU A 104 -16.73 -15.43 14.41
C GLU A 104 -17.64 -16.66 14.48
N ASP A 105 -18.82 -16.59 13.84
CA ASP A 105 -19.74 -17.74 13.74
C ASP A 105 -19.11 -18.91 12.96
N GLN A 106 -18.38 -18.64 11.88
CA GLN A 106 -17.69 -19.66 11.10
C GLN A 106 -16.52 -20.31 11.85
N LEU A 107 -15.81 -19.53 12.66
CA LEU A 107 -14.69 -20.00 13.47
C LEU A 107 -15.14 -20.66 14.78
N GLN A 108 -16.40 -20.47 15.19
CA GLN A 108 -16.93 -20.85 16.51
C GLN A 108 -16.05 -20.30 17.65
N ALA A 109 -15.51 -19.10 17.46
CA ALA A 109 -14.59 -18.45 18.38
C ALA A 109 -14.74 -16.92 18.32
N ARG A 110 -14.27 -16.22 19.36
CA ARG A 110 -14.30 -14.76 19.39
C ARG A 110 -13.03 -14.15 18.80
N VAL A 111 -13.19 -13.08 18.04
CA VAL A 111 -12.11 -12.27 17.48
C VAL A 111 -11.99 -10.97 18.28
N THR A 112 -10.90 -10.84 19.02
CA THR A 112 -10.58 -9.62 19.79
C THR A 112 -9.74 -8.69 18.92
N LEU A 113 -10.24 -7.48 18.68
CA LEU A 113 -9.52 -6.46 17.93
C LEU A 113 -8.71 -5.55 18.88
N LYS A 114 -7.45 -5.32 18.56
CA LYS A 114 -6.57 -4.42 19.30
C LYS A 114 -5.94 -3.40 18.35
N GLY A 115 -6.13 -2.11 18.66
CA GLY A 115 -5.57 -1.01 17.89
C GLY A 115 -4.16 -0.64 18.35
N GLU A 116 -3.19 -0.62 17.45
CA GLU A 116 -1.81 -0.18 17.73
C GLU A 116 -1.40 0.96 16.79
N MET A 117 -1.15 2.16 17.33
CA MET A 117 -0.79 3.35 16.54
C MET A 117 0.56 3.23 15.81
N GLY A 118 1.44 2.32 16.26
CA GLY A 118 2.73 2.09 15.62
C GLY A 118 2.64 1.27 14.34
N PHE A 119 1.49 0.64 14.06
CA PHE A 119 1.32 -0.20 12.87
C PHE A 119 1.08 0.66 11.64
N HIS A 120 1.68 0.27 10.52
CA HIS A 120 1.26 0.78 9.23
C HIS A 120 -0.20 0.39 8.97
N ILE A 121 -0.99 1.21 8.27
CA ILE A 121 -2.43 0.91 8.04
C ILE A 121 -2.68 -0.39 7.28
N GLU A 122 -1.68 -0.86 6.54
CA GLU A 122 -1.70 -2.12 5.80
C GLU A 122 -1.08 -3.30 6.56
N GLN A 123 -0.51 -3.05 7.74
CA GLN A 123 0.02 -4.09 8.60
C GLN A 123 -1.04 -4.54 9.60
N PHE A 124 -1.07 -5.85 9.80
CA PHE A 124 -1.86 -6.49 10.85
C PHE A 124 -1.16 -7.78 11.28
N GLU A 125 -1.50 -8.24 12.47
CA GLU A 125 -1.00 -9.50 13.03
C GLU A 125 -2.17 -10.28 13.63
N ILE A 126 -2.21 -11.58 13.38
CA ILE A 126 -3.24 -12.49 13.87
C ILE A 126 -2.56 -13.49 14.80
N THR A 127 -3.05 -13.59 16.04
CA THR A 127 -2.47 -14.49 17.05
C THR A 127 -3.59 -15.27 17.75
N PRO A 128 -3.50 -16.61 17.86
CA PRO A 128 -4.42 -17.38 18.71
C PRO A 128 -4.15 -17.08 20.19
N LEU A 129 -5.22 -16.97 20.98
CA LEU A 129 -5.21 -16.75 22.43
C LEU A 129 -5.27 -18.05 23.23
#